data_AF-A0A6C0K5N2-F1
#
_entry.id   AF-A0A6C0K5N2-F1
#
_cell.length_a   1.000
_cell.length_b   1.000
_cell.length_c   1.000
_cell.angle_alpha   90.00
_cell.angle_beta   90.00
_cell.angle_gamma   90.00
#
_symmetry.space_group_name_H-M   'P 1'
#
loop_
_entity.id
_entity.type
_entity.pdbx_description
1 polymer ?
#
loop_
_entity_poly.entity_id
_entity_poly.type
_entity_poly.pdbx_seq_one_letter_code
_entity_poly.pdbx_strand_id
1 'polypeptide(L)'
;MNIEMAEEREDFLTEDAPISGQNFCLLSFLSPENVLNNKNLFMFSAFLENFEYSTRVKSYEQFLMNTVKSVNDALNKEADAAELKDLSGVAQSIRAARVSVDTTMSNFQKYLDEAKSELKESKLKEMYDEFLYANRQALEDKFYEMNEFRTTVRGLKIRGTYSSKEEAVARSKKLQRLDPTHNIFVGEVGKWLPWDPEPSQVAEQEYAEEELNTLMKKYKENEEAKEVFEREKRTKMMGTSKKPVVGNTVELTSSENSVVEQTAGMFSGSGPADLAMARKMENNMD
;
A
#
# COMPACT_ATOMS: atom_id res chain seq x y z
N MET A 1 29.54 31.71 -12.76
CA MET A 1 28.08 31.82 -12.97
C MET A 1 27.57 30.40 -13.15
N ASN A 2 27.02 29.80 -12.09
CA ASN A 2 26.30 28.54 -12.21
C ASN A 2 24.94 28.85 -12.83
N ILE A 3 24.71 28.32 -14.02
CA ILE A 3 23.38 28.28 -14.62
C ILE A 3 22.83 26.92 -14.19
N GLU A 4 22.07 26.92 -13.09
CA GLU A 4 21.20 25.80 -12.77
C GLU A 4 20.13 25.74 -13.86
N MET A 5 20.19 24.70 -14.68
CA MET A 5 19.09 24.30 -15.55
C MET A 5 17.96 23.82 -14.65
N ALA A 6 17.00 24.70 -14.38
CA ALA A 6 15.73 24.31 -13.82
C ALA A 6 15.08 23.34 -14.83
N GLU A 7 14.92 22.08 -14.46
CA GLU A 7 14.08 21.14 -15.19
C GLU A 7 12.71 21.79 -15.39
N GLU A 8 12.29 21.98 -16.64
CA GLU A 8 10.94 22.44 -16.96
C GLU A 8 9.96 21.43 -16.38
N ARG A 9 9.26 21.82 -15.30
CA ARG A 9 8.08 21.07 -14.84
C ARG A 9 7.03 21.20 -15.92
N GLU A 10 6.91 20.18 -16.77
CA GLU A 10 5.81 20.05 -17.72
C GLU A 10 4.50 20.02 -16.91
N ASP A 11 3.72 21.10 -17.03
CA ASP A 11 2.38 21.19 -16.44
C ASP A 11 1.40 20.50 -17.38
N PHE A 12 1.00 19.29 -17.02
CA PHE A 12 0.03 18.49 -17.76
C PHE A 12 -1.43 18.82 -17.39
N LEU A 13 -1.64 19.74 -16.43
CA LEU A 13 -2.94 20.02 -15.84
C LEU A 13 -3.57 21.32 -16.37
N THR A 14 -3.41 21.61 -17.67
CA THR A 14 -4.07 22.77 -18.27
C THR A 14 -5.59 22.63 -18.20
N GLU A 15 -6.25 23.65 -17.67
CA GLU A 15 -7.71 23.74 -17.62
C GLU A 15 -8.26 24.19 -18.98
N ASP A 16 -9.37 23.58 -19.39
CA ASP A 16 -10.05 23.96 -20.63
C ASP A 16 -10.90 25.22 -20.44
N ALA A 17 -11.16 25.93 -21.54
CA ALA A 17 -12.05 27.09 -21.52
C ALA A 17 -13.48 26.67 -21.08
N PRO A 18 -14.11 27.42 -20.17
CA PRO A 18 -15.42 27.05 -19.63
C PRO A 18 -16.48 27.09 -20.73
N ILE A 19 -17.31 26.04 -20.77
CA ILE A 19 -18.44 25.95 -21.69
C ILE A 19 -19.65 26.64 -21.06
N SER A 20 -20.23 27.61 -21.77
CA SER A 20 -21.36 28.38 -21.27
C SER A 20 -22.53 27.47 -20.86
N GLY A 21 -22.97 27.60 -19.60
CA GLY A 21 -24.07 26.82 -19.03
C GLY A 21 -23.70 25.39 -18.59
N GLN A 22 -22.47 24.95 -18.79
CA GLN A 22 -22.00 23.60 -18.46
C GLN A 22 -20.73 23.67 -17.61
N ASN A 23 -20.88 24.19 -16.40
CA ASN A 23 -19.76 24.36 -15.47
C ASN A 23 -19.57 23.13 -14.57
N PHE A 24 -20.64 22.39 -14.29
CA PHE A 24 -20.63 21.21 -13.42
C PHE A 24 -21.23 20.01 -14.15
N CYS A 25 -20.73 18.82 -13.85
CA CYS A 25 -21.26 17.55 -14.36
C CYS A 25 -21.52 16.58 -13.21
N LEU A 26 -22.55 15.76 -13.37
CA LEU A 26 -22.80 14.62 -12.49
C LEU A 26 -22.26 13.36 -13.16
N LEU A 27 -21.40 12.64 -12.46
CA LEU A 27 -20.75 11.43 -12.95
C LEU A 27 -21.11 10.26 -12.06
N SER A 28 -21.26 9.08 -12.65
CA SER A 28 -21.24 7.82 -11.92
C SER A 28 -20.31 6.86 -12.61
N PHE A 29 -19.47 6.22 -11.80
CA PHE A 29 -18.54 5.21 -12.25
C PHE A 29 -19.13 3.82 -12.00
N LEU A 30 -18.81 2.91 -12.91
CA LEU A 30 -19.00 1.49 -12.74
C LEU A 30 -17.61 0.86 -12.85
N SER A 31 -16.98 0.58 -11.72
CA SER A 31 -15.70 -0.11 -11.70
C SER A 31 -15.90 -1.57 -11.31
N PRO A 32 -15.37 -2.51 -12.13
CA PRO A 32 -15.43 -3.93 -11.83
C PRO A 32 -14.61 -4.30 -10.60
N GLU A 33 -13.70 -3.45 -10.13
CA GLU A 33 -12.75 -3.76 -9.05
C GLU A 33 -13.40 -3.99 -7.69
N ASN A 34 -14.62 -3.47 -7.48
CA ASN A 34 -15.39 -3.71 -6.26
C ASN A 34 -16.05 -5.09 -6.24
N VAL A 35 -16.08 -5.81 -7.37
CA VAL A 35 -16.84 -7.06 -7.56
C VAL A 35 -15.97 -8.18 -8.12
N LEU A 36 -14.98 -7.86 -8.95
CA LEU A 36 -14.12 -8.79 -9.67
C LEU A 36 -12.67 -8.62 -9.20
N ASN A 37 -11.98 -9.75 -9.01
CA ASN A 37 -10.55 -9.74 -8.78
C ASN A 37 -9.83 -9.04 -9.96
N ASN A 38 -8.83 -8.22 -9.67
CA ASN A 38 -8.11 -7.50 -10.69
C ASN A 38 -7.50 -8.48 -11.71
N LYS A 39 -7.91 -8.39 -12.97
CA LYS A 39 -7.46 -9.27 -14.06
C LYS A 39 -5.94 -9.30 -14.15
N ASN A 40 -5.27 -8.17 -13.97
CA ASN A 40 -3.81 -8.10 -14.03
C ASN A 40 -3.17 -8.90 -12.88
N LEU A 41 -3.76 -8.85 -11.68
CA LEU A 41 -3.27 -9.61 -10.53
C LEU A 41 -3.49 -11.11 -10.73
N PHE A 42 -4.63 -11.52 -11.31
CA PHE A 42 -4.88 -12.91 -11.66
C PHE A 42 -3.85 -13.42 -12.68
N MET A 43 -3.64 -12.68 -13.78
CA MET A 43 -2.66 -13.01 -14.80
C MET A 43 -1.25 -13.12 -14.22
N PHE A 44 -0.89 -12.21 -13.30
CA PHE A 44 0.38 -12.22 -12.62
C PHE A 44 0.52 -13.39 -11.63
N SER A 45 -0.55 -13.75 -10.90
CA SER A 45 -0.54 -14.91 -10.01
C SER A 45 -0.33 -16.22 -10.78
N ALA A 46 -0.99 -16.38 -11.94
CA ALA A 46 -0.78 -17.51 -12.83
C ALA A 46 0.64 -17.53 -13.41
N PHE A 47 1.20 -16.34 -13.71
CA PHE A 47 2.60 -16.22 -14.06
C PHE A 47 3.51 -16.68 -12.92
N LEU A 48 3.28 -16.26 -11.66
CA LEU A 48 4.10 -16.65 -10.52
C LEU A 48 4.06 -18.16 -10.24
N GLU A 49 2.90 -18.80 -10.38
CA GLU A 49 2.78 -20.25 -10.29
C GLU A 49 3.62 -20.95 -11.36
N ASN A 50 3.55 -20.48 -12.61
CA ASN A 50 4.38 -20.99 -13.71
C ASN A 50 5.85 -20.52 -13.65
N PHE A 51 6.12 -19.44 -12.92
CA PHE A 51 7.45 -18.86 -12.80
C PHE A 51 8.37 -19.81 -12.06
N GLU A 52 7.83 -20.69 -11.19
CA GLU A 52 8.32 -22.02 -10.75
C GLU A 52 9.84 -22.18 -10.49
N TYR A 53 10.53 -21.05 -10.36
CA TYR A 53 11.97 -20.97 -10.34
C TYR A 53 12.48 -21.58 -9.05
N SER A 54 11.78 -21.38 -7.94
CA SER A 54 12.17 -21.92 -6.64
C SER A 54 12.05 -23.46 -6.58
N THR A 55 11.01 -24.06 -7.17
CA THR A 55 10.85 -25.52 -7.20
C THR A 55 11.86 -26.16 -8.16
N ARG A 56 12.06 -25.59 -9.35
CA ARG A 56 13.08 -26.08 -10.30
C ARG A 56 14.50 -25.93 -9.77
N VAL A 57 14.84 -24.81 -9.14
CA VAL A 57 16.15 -24.61 -8.51
C VAL A 57 16.38 -25.65 -7.41
N LYS A 58 15.42 -25.87 -6.51
CA LYS A 58 15.53 -26.93 -5.49
C LYS A 58 15.67 -28.33 -6.09
N SER A 59 14.94 -28.61 -7.17
CA SER A 59 15.06 -29.89 -7.90
C SER A 59 16.46 -30.06 -8.53
N TYR A 60 17.04 -28.99 -9.07
CA TYR A 60 18.40 -29.00 -9.62
C TYR A 60 19.46 -29.12 -8.53
N GLU A 61 19.29 -28.47 -7.38
CA GLU A 61 20.16 -28.65 -6.20
C GLU A 61 20.18 -30.11 -5.75
N GLN A 62 19.01 -30.74 -5.65
CA GLN A 62 18.90 -32.16 -5.28
C GLN A 62 19.55 -33.08 -6.33
N PHE A 63 19.31 -32.82 -7.62
CA PHE A 63 19.94 -33.58 -8.70
C PHE A 63 21.47 -33.47 -8.68
N LEU A 64 22.00 -32.26 -8.48
CA LEU A 64 23.44 -32.01 -8.39
C LEU A 64 24.03 -32.73 -7.17
N MET A 65 23.38 -32.64 -6.01
CA MET A 65 23.83 -33.32 -4.80
C MET A 65 23.88 -34.84 -4.97
N ASN A 66 22.85 -35.42 -5.59
CA ASN A 66 22.77 -36.86 -5.84
C ASN A 66 23.85 -37.31 -6.83
N THR A 67 24.13 -36.51 -7.87
CA THR A 67 25.18 -36.80 -8.85
C THR A 67 26.56 -36.77 -8.20
N VAL A 68 26.87 -35.73 -7.41
CA VAL A 68 28.16 -35.63 -6.69
C VAL A 68 28.34 -36.78 -5.71
N LYS A 69 27.29 -37.17 -4.97
CA LYS A 69 27.32 -38.35 -4.10
C LYS A 69 27.62 -39.62 -4.89
N SER A 70 26.89 -39.87 -5.99
CA SER A 70 27.11 -41.05 -6.83
C SER A 70 28.52 -41.14 -7.39
N VAL A 71 29.12 -40.01 -7.80
CA VAL A 71 30.51 -39.96 -8.29
C VAL A 71 31.49 -40.25 -7.16
N ASN A 72 31.28 -39.65 -5.99
CA ASN A 72 32.12 -39.89 -4.82
C ASN A 72 32.03 -41.36 -4.33
N ASP A 73 30.84 -41.98 -4.39
CA ASP A 73 30.65 -43.38 -4.02
C ASP A 73 31.37 -44.32 -5.00
N ALA A 74 31.32 -44.02 -6.30
CA ALA A 74 32.08 -44.76 -7.31
C ALA A 74 33.61 -44.62 -7.10
N LEU A 75 34.08 -43.40 -6.78
CA LEU A 75 35.49 -43.15 -6.45
C LEU A 75 35.93 -43.89 -5.18
N ASN A 76 35.09 -43.94 -4.14
CA ASN A 76 35.40 -44.70 -2.92
C ASN A 76 35.53 -46.20 -3.24
N LYS A 77 34.62 -46.76 -4.03
CA LYS A 77 34.67 -48.17 -4.42
C LYS A 77 35.94 -48.53 -5.21
N GLU A 78 36.37 -47.65 -6.11
CA GLU A 78 37.61 -47.86 -6.88
C GLU A 78 38.86 -47.67 -6.00
N ALA A 79 38.83 -46.73 -5.05
CA ALA A 79 39.90 -46.54 -4.09
C ALA A 79 40.08 -47.78 -3.19
N ASP A 80 38.97 -48.34 -2.67
CA ASP A 80 39.00 -49.53 -1.82
C ASP A 80 39.47 -50.77 -2.61
N ALA A 81 39.09 -50.87 -3.90
CA ALA A 81 39.59 -51.93 -4.79
C ALA A 81 41.08 -51.80 -5.12
N ALA A 82 41.62 -50.58 -5.17
CA ALA A 82 43.05 -50.32 -5.37
C ALA A 82 43.88 -50.63 -4.12
N GLU A 83 43.35 -50.38 -2.92
CA GLU A 83 43.98 -50.80 -1.67
C GLU A 83 44.05 -52.31 -1.52
N LEU A 84 42.99 -53.02 -1.93
CA LEU A 84 42.96 -54.48 -1.91
C LEU A 84 44.04 -55.13 -2.82
N LYS A 85 44.57 -54.36 -3.77
CA LYS A 85 45.64 -54.78 -4.70
C LYS A 85 47.02 -54.24 -4.30
N ASP A 86 47.17 -53.70 -3.08
CA ASP A 86 48.40 -53.07 -2.57
C ASP A 86 48.89 -51.83 -3.36
N LEU A 87 48.03 -51.19 -4.17
CA LEU A 87 48.35 -49.94 -4.89
C LEU A 87 47.97 -48.70 -4.06
N SER A 88 48.59 -48.56 -2.88
CA SER A 88 48.32 -47.47 -1.92
C SER A 88 48.45 -46.07 -2.51
N GLY A 89 49.44 -45.84 -3.39
CA GLY A 89 49.62 -44.55 -4.08
C GLY A 89 48.47 -44.20 -5.03
N VAL A 90 47.90 -45.21 -5.70
CA VAL A 90 46.76 -45.02 -6.62
C VAL A 90 45.48 -44.76 -5.82
N ALA A 91 45.24 -45.52 -4.74
CA ALA A 91 44.11 -45.28 -3.85
C ALA A 91 44.11 -43.86 -3.25
N GLN A 92 45.28 -43.36 -2.86
CA GLN A 92 45.41 -42.01 -2.31
C GLN A 92 45.15 -40.91 -3.36
N SER A 93 45.55 -41.14 -4.61
CA SER A 93 45.24 -40.23 -5.73
C SER A 93 43.74 -40.19 -6.05
N ILE A 94 43.04 -41.32 -5.95
CA ILE A 94 41.59 -41.42 -6.19
C ILE A 94 40.81 -40.70 -5.08
N ARG A 95 41.24 -40.83 -3.82
CA ARG A 95 40.63 -40.09 -2.70
C ARG A 95 40.85 -38.58 -2.80
N ALA A 96 41.99 -38.15 -3.32
CA ALA A 96 42.27 -36.73 -3.57
C ALA A 96 41.41 -36.15 -4.71
N ALA A 97 40.97 -36.99 -5.66
CA ALA A 97 40.07 -36.58 -6.75
C ALA A 97 38.59 -36.43 -6.31
N ARG A 98 38.27 -36.68 -5.04
CA ARG A 98 36.91 -36.55 -4.51
C ARG A 98 36.43 -35.11 -4.60
N VAL A 99 35.20 -34.93 -5.06
CA VAL A 99 34.59 -33.60 -5.15
C VAL A 99 33.96 -33.26 -3.80
N SER A 100 34.32 -32.11 -3.24
CA SER A 100 33.70 -31.58 -2.02
C SER A 100 32.27 -31.13 -2.30
N VAL A 101 31.32 -31.70 -1.57
CA VAL A 101 29.90 -31.32 -1.66
C VAL A 101 29.72 -29.87 -1.25
N ASP A 102 30.37 -29.43 -0.17
CA ASP A 102 30.23 -28.07 0.36
C ASP A 102 30.80 -27.02 -0.60
N THR A 103 31.94 -27.31 -1.23
CA THR A 103 32.54 -26.42 -2.23
C THR A 103 31.68 -26.32 -3.48
N THR A 104 31.13 -27.44 -3.94
CA THR A 104 30.27 -27.48 -5.13
C THR A 104 28.97 -26.73 -4.89
N MET A 105 28.34 -26.89 -3.73
CA MET A 105 27.13 -26.16 -3.37
C MET A 105 27.40 -24.67 -3.16
N SER A 106 28.53 -24.30 -2.55
CA SER A 106 28.92 -22.89 -2.39
C SER A 106 29.15 -22.21 -3.75
N ASN A 107 29.77 -22.90 -4.71
CA ASN A 107 29.96 -22.39 -6.06
C ASN A 107 28.63 -22.30 -6.83
N PHE A 108 27.74 -23.27 -6.65
CA PHE A 108 26.40 -23.24 -7.23
C PHE A 108 25.56 -22.09 -6.66
N GLN A 109 25.60 -21.85 -5.35
CA GLN A 109 24.92 -20.72 -4.72
C GLN A 109 25.46 -19.38 -5.22
N LYS A 110 26.79 -19.23 -5.35
CA LYS A 110 27.39 -18.03 -5.96
C LYS A 110 26.90 -17.81 -7.39
N TYR A 111 26.86 -18.86 -8.19
CA TYR A 111 26.33 -18.80 -9.55
C TYR A 111 24.84 -18.41 -9.57
N LEU A 112 24.03 -18.95 -8.65
CA LEU A 112 22.63 -18.55 -8.52
C LEU A 112 22.46 -17.10 -8.11
N ASP A 113 23.31 -16.58 -7.23
CA ASP A 113 23.24 -15.18 -6.79
C ASP A 113 23.70 -14.21 -7.89
N GLU A 114 24.70 -14.61 -8.68
CA GLU A 114 25.09 -13.91 -9.91
C GLU A 114 23.94 -13.92 -10.94
N ALA A 115 23.32 -15.07 -11.19
CA ALA A 115 22.18 -15.20 -12.10
C ALA A 115 20.93 -14.44 -11.61
N LYS A 116 20.69 -14.37 -10.30
CA LYS A 116 19.64 -13.51 -9.71
C LYS A 116 19.93 -12.04 -9.94
N SER A 117 21.19 -11.62 -9.86
CA SER A 117 21.57 -10.23 -10.14
C SER A 117 21.37 -9.84 -11.61
N GLU A 118 21.44 -10.82 -12.52
CA GLU A 118 21.08 -10.66 -13.93
C GLU A 118 19.57 -10.63 -14.18
N LEU A 119 18.77 -11.19 -13.27
CA LEU A 119 17.31 -11.12 -13.28
C LEU A 119 16.84 -9.72 -12.81
N LYS A 120 17.14 -8.70 -13.62
CA LYS A 120 16.61 -7.35 -13.41
C LYS A 120 15.14 -7.27 -13.80
N GLU A 121 14.46 -6.25 -13.30
CA GLU A 121 13.04 -5.94 -13.55
C GLU A 121 12.71 -5.92 -15.06
N SER A 122 13.66 -5.53 -15.92
CA SER A 122 13.51 -5.56 -17.38
C SER A 122 13.33 -6.98 -17.95
N LYS A 123 14.12 -7.94 -17.50
CA LYS A 123 14.07 -9.33 -17.99
C LYS A 123 12.85 -10.07 -17.44
N LEU A 124 12.46 -9.75 -16.21
CA LEU A 124 11.20 -10.23 -15.63
C LEU A 124 9.99 -9.74 -16.43
N LYS A 125 10.01 -8.46 -16.85
CA LYS A 125 8.97 -7.89 -17.70
C LYS A 125 8.91 -8.59 -19.06
N GLU A 126 10.06 -8.81 -19.71
CA GLU A 126 10.12 -9.55 -20.98
C GLU A 126 9.55 -10.97 -20.86
N MET A 127 9.93 -11.71 -19.81
CA MET A 127 9.40 -13.05 -19.55
C MET A 127 7.90 -13.06 -19.27
N TYR A 128 7.40 -12.05 -18.56
CA TYR A 128 5.97 -11.89 -18.32
C TYR A 128 5.21 -11.58 -19.62
N ASP A 129 5.75 -10.68 -20.45
CA ASP A 129 5.16 -10.31 -21.74
C ASP A 129 5.10 -11.52 -22.70
N GLU A 130 6.14 -12.36 -22.72
CA GLU A 130 6.17 -13.62 -23.50
C GLU A 130 5.16 -14.65 -22.97
N PHE A 131 5.09 -14.82 -21.64
CA PHE A 131 4.10 -15.71 -21.01
C PHE A 131 2.66 -15.27 -21.32
N LEU A 132 2.39 -13.97 -21.24
CA LEU A 132 1.11 -13.41 -21.64
C LEU A 132 0.85 -13.65 -23.12
N TYR A 133 1.82 -13.45 -24.00
CA TYR A 133 1.62 -13.68 -25.43
C TYR A 133 1.17 -15.12 -25.72
N ALA A 134 1.79 -16.11 -25.07
CA ALA A 134 1.46 -17.52 -25.26
C ALA A 134 0.13 -17.92 -24.61
N ASN A 135 -0.17 -17.41 -23.41
CA ASN A 135 -1.27 -17.93 -22.57
C ASN A 135 -2.44 -16.97 -22.38
N ARG A 136 -2.42 -15.77 -22.98
CA ARG A 136 -3.45 -14.73 -22.76
C ARG A 136 -4.85 -15.27 -23.01
N GLN A 137 -5.10 -15.92 -24.14
CA GLN A 137 -6.44 -16.38 -24.49
C GLN A 137 -6.97 -17.42 -23.49
N ALA A 138 -6.16 -18.42 -23.15
CA ALA A 138 -6.54 -19.47 -22.20
C ALA A 138 -6.75 -18.92 -20.77
N LEU A 139 -5.94 -17.95 -20.35
CA LEU A 139 -6.11 -17.32 -19.05
C LEU A 139 -7.30 -16.37 -19.01
N GLU A 140 -7.61 -15.68 -20.11
CA GLU A 140 -8.78 -14.84 -20.24
C GLU A 140 -10.06 -15.67 -20.15
N ASP A 141 -10.12 -16.80 -20.86
CA ASP A 141 -11.27 -17.70 -20.84
C ASP A 141 -11.50 -18.27 -19.43
N LYS A 142 -10.43 -18.72 -18.74
CA LYS A 142 -10.51 -19.16 -17.34
C LYS A 142 -10.97 -18.05 -16.41
N PHE A 143 -10.47 -16.83 -16.62
CA PHE A 143 -10.88 -15.69 -15.83
C PHE A 143 -12.36 -15.35 -16.06
N TYR A 144 -12.85 -15.42 -17.29
CA TYR A 144 -14.27 -15.21 -17.58
C TYR A 144 -15.15 -16.32 -16.99
N GLU A 145 -14.72 -17.58 -17.04
CA GLU A 145 -15.43 -18.71 -16.43
C GLU A 145 -15.55 -18.54 -14.91
N MET A 146 -14.45 -18.19 -14.23
CA MET A 146 -14.45 -17.95 -12.78
C MET A 146 -15.34 -16.77 -12.36
N ASN A 147 -15.57 -15.82 -13.25
CA ASN A 147 -16.34 -14.61 -12.99
C ASN A 147 -17.75 -14.64 -13.61
N GLU A 148 -18.26 -15.82 -13.99
CA GLU A 148 -19.59 -16.00 -14.59
C GLU A 148 -19.83 -15.11 -15.83
N PHE A 149 -18.78 -14.84 -16.61
CA PHE A 149 -18.79 -13.92 -17.76
C PHE A 149 -19.27 -12.49 -17.44
N ARG A 150 -19.18 -12.06 -16.17
CA ARG A 150 -19.45 -10.67 -15.80
C ARG A 150 -18.41 -9.76 -16.45
N THR A 151 -18.89 -8.71 -17.10
CA THR A 151 -18.06 -7.76 -17.86
C THR A 151 -17.04 -7.05 -16.98
N THR A 152 -15.77 -7.10 -17.39
CA THR A 152 -14.63 -6.38 -16.79
C THR A 152 -14.52 -4.93 -17.27
N VAL A 153 -15.59 -4.38 -17.84
CA VAL A 153 -15.55 -3.06 -18.48
C VAL A 153 -15.76 -2.01 -17.41
N ARG A 154 -14.83 -1.05 -17.34
CA ARG A 154 -15.03 0.18 -16.56
C ARG A 154 -16.00 1.09 -17.32
N GLY A 155 -17.09 1.46 -16.67
CA GLY A 155 -18.10 2.34 -17.23
C GLY A 155 -18.02 3.74 -16.61
N LEU A 156 -18.18 4.77 -17.45
CA LEU A 156 -18.43 6.13 -17.02
C LEU A 156 -19.79 6.57 -17.55
N LYS A 157 -20.67 7.03 -16.65
CA LYS A 157 -21.98 7.56 -17.02
C LYS A 157 -22.06 9.03 -16.63
N ILE A 158 -22.22 9.89 -17.65
CA ILE A 158 -22.53 11.30 -17.46
C ILE A 158 -24.05 11.42 -17.24
N ARG A 159 -24.46 11.88 -16.06
CA ARG A 159 -25.87 11.98 -15.63
C ARG A 159 -26.49 13.36 -15.82
N GLY A 160 -25.72 14.29 -16.37
CA GLY A 160 -26.16 15.64 -16.74
C GLY A 160 -25.06 16.67 -16.51
N THR A 161 -25.22 17.83 -17.13
CA THR A 161 -24.39 19.01 -16.92
C THR A 161 -25.26 20.18 -16.45
N TYR A 162 -24.69 21.04 -15.61
CA TYR A 162 -25.38 22.12 -14.92
C TYR A 162 -24.54 23.38 -14.87
N SER A 163 -25.22 24.52 -14.71
CA SER A 163 -24.59 25.84 -14.73
C SER A 163 -24.07 26.28 -13.36
N SER A 164 -24.75 25.90 -12.27
CA SER A 164 -24.40 26.25 -10.89
C SER A 164 -24.23 25.01 -10.00
N LYS A 165 -23.41 25.15 -8.95
CA LYS A 165 -23.12 24.07 -7.98
C LYS A 165 -24.38 23.67 -7.21
N GLU A 166 -25.19 24.65 -6.82
CA GLU A 166 -26.44 24.43 -6.08
C GLU A 166 -27.45 23.61 -6.89
N GLU A 167 -27.55 23.88 -8.19
CA GLU A 167 -28.40 23.12 -9.11
C GLU A 167 -27.92 21.67 -9.23
N ALA A 168 -26.61 21.47 -9.39
CA ALA A 168 -26.02 20.13 -9.47
C ALA A 168 -26.26 19.31 -8.19
N VAL A 169 -26.13 19.93 -7.02
CA VAL A 169 -26.39 19.28 -5.70
C VAL A 169 -27.87 18.95 -5.52
N ALA A 170 -28.78 19.84 -5.89
CA ALA A 170 -30.22 19.56 -5.82
C ALA A 170 -30.63 18.41 -6.75
N ARG A 171 -29.97 18.29 -7.91
CA ARG A 171 -30.19 17.22 -8.89
C ARG A 171 -29.55 15.91 -8.48
N SER A 172 -28.35 15.93 -7.88
CA SER A 172 -27.70 14.72 -7.36
C SER A 172 -28.56 14.03 -6.30
N LYS A 173 -29.15 14.79 -5.37
CA LYS A 173 -30.09 14.27 -4.36
C LYS A 173 -31.31 13.57 -4.96
N LYS A 174 -31.88 14.15 -6.04
CA LYS A 174 -33.00 13.53 -6.76
C LYS A 174 -32.57 12.24 -7.47
N LEU A 175 -31.40 12.25 -8.09
CA LEU A 175 -30.83 11.08 -8.78
C LEU A 175 -30.44 9.96 -7.82
N GLN A 176 -29.96 10.29 -6.62
CA GLN A 176 -29.61 9.32 -5.58
C GLN A 176 -30.84 8.55 -5.09
N ARG A 177 -32.01 9.20 -5.02
CA ARG A 177 -33.28 8.53 -4.71
C ARG A 177 -33.77 7.60 -5.80
N LEU A 178 -33.45 7.91 -7.06
CA LEU A 178 -33.83 7.10 -8.23
C LEU A 178 -32.88 5.90 -8.43
N ASP A 179 -31.60 6.08 -8.14
CA ASP A 179 -30.57 5.06 -8.27
C ASP A 179 -29.70 5.02 -6.99
N PRO A 180 -30.11 4.22 -5.99
CA PRO A 180 -29.35 4.06 -4.74
C PRO A 180 -28.12 3.18 -4.91
N THR A 181 -27.93 2.55 -6.08
CA THR A 181 -26.87 1.55 -6.27
C THR A 181 -25.52 2.16 -6.65
N HIS A 182 -25.52 3.33 -7.28
CA HIS A 182 -24.30 3.99 -7.74
C HIS A 182 -24.04 5.29 -7.01
N ASN A 183 -22.77 5.52 -6.66
CA ASN A 183 -22.31 6.80 -6.16
C ASN A 183 -22.42 7.87 -7.27
N ILE A 184 -22.82 9.07 -6.88
CA ILE A 184 -22.95 10.22 -7.78
C ILE A 184 -21.89 11.24 -7.37
N PHE A 185 -20.99 11.54 -8.29
CA PHE A 185 -19.91 12.50 -8.11
C PHE A 185 -20.26 13.81 -8.83
N VAL A 186 -19.91 14.93 -8.20
CA VAL A 186 -20.02 16.26 -8.80
C VAL A 186 -18.63 16.65 -9.27
N GLY A 187 -18.46 16.85 -10.58
CA GLY A 187 -17.19 17.26 -11.19
C GLY A 187 -17.31 18.63 -11.84
N GLU A 188 -16.25 19.43 -11.76
CA GLU A 188 -16.14 20.69 -12.50
C GLU A 188 -15.70 20.41 -13.94
N VAL A 189 -16.38 21.01 -14.91
CA VAL A 189 -16.10 20.83 -16.34
C VAL A 189 -14.86 21.64 -16.70
N GLY A 190 -13.93 21.03 -17.43
CA GLY A 190 -12.67 21.64 -17.85
C GLY A 190 -11.53 21.52 -16.85
N LYS A 191 -11.74 20.81 -15.74
CA LYS A 191 -10.70 20.50 -14.74
C LYS A 191 -10.38 19.01 -14.71
N TRP A 192 -9.15 18.71 -14.32
CA TRP A 192 -8.70 17.34 -14.09
C TRP A 192 -9.33 16.77 -12.83
N LEU A 193 -9.95 15.60 -12.95
CA LEU A 193 -10.61 14.89 -11.86
C LEU A 193 -9.96 13.51 -11.67
N PRO A 194 -9.85 13.02 -10.42
CA PRO A 194 -9.38 11.67 -10.16
C PRO A 194 -10.35 10.65 -10.77
N TRP A 195 -9.80 9.54 -11.28
CA TRP A 195 -10.59 8.45 -11.86
C TRP A 195 -11.20 7.60 -10.75
N ASP A 196 -12.53 7.47 -10.74
CA ASP A 196 -13.32 6.69 -9.77
C ASP A 196 -12.82 6.78 -8.32
N PRO A 197 -12.84 7.98 -7.71
CA PRO A 197 -12.35 8.16 -6.36
C PRO A 197 -13.23 7.43 -5.36
N GLU A 198 -12.61 6.83 -4.35
CA GLU A 198 -13.34 6.23 -3.24
C GLU A 198 -14.14 7.33 -2.50
N PRO A 199 -15.41 7.12 -2.11
CA PRO A 199 -16.23 8.16 -1.48
C PRO A 199 -15.62 8.79 -0.23
N SER A 200 -14.77 8.05 0.49
CA SER A 200 -14.02 8.52 1.67
C SER A 200 -12.92 9.54 1.35
N GLN A 201 -12.39 9.53 0.13
CA GLN A 201 -11.30 10.40 -0.32
C GLN A 201 -11.82 11.73 -0.88
N VAL A 202 -13.13 11.88 -1.03
CA VAL A 202 -13.77 13.11 -1.51
C VAL A 202 -13.98 14.08 -0.35
N ALA A 203 -13.52 15.33 -0.51
CA ALA A 203 -13.53 16.33 0.55
C ALA A 203 -14.95 16.69 1.06
N GLU A 204 -15.92 16.76 0.15
CA GLU A 204 -17.32 17.07 0.42
C GLU A 204 -18.18 15.85 0.11
N GLN A 205 -18.53 15.09 1.15
CA GLN A 205 -19.38 13.91 1.05
C GLN A 205 -20.80 14.21 1.56
N GLU A 206 -21.81 13.93 0.74
CA GLU A 206 -23.21 13.97 1.15
C GLU A 206 -23.84 12.58 1.00
N TYR A 207 -24.37 12.07 2.10
CA TYR A 207 -25.15 10.84 2.21
C TYR A 207 -26.63 11.09 1.89
N ALA A 208 -27.33 10.02 1.52
CA ALA A 208 -28.77 10.07 1.25
C ALA A 208 -29.61 10.46 2.48
N GLU A 209 -29.14 10.06 3.68
CA GLU A 209 -29.80 10.31 4.96
C GLU A 209 -29.32 11.62 5.60
N GLU A 210 -30.24 12.53 5.88
CA GLU A 210 -29.95 13.85 6.46
C GLU A 210 -29.39 13.76 7.89
N GLU A 211 -29.84 12.76 8.67
CA GLU A 211 -29.33 12.50 10.01
C GLU A 211 -27.87 12.02 9.97
N LEU A 212 -27.53 11.14 9.01
CA LEU A 212 -26.18 10.64 8.82
C LEU A 212 -25.23 11.76 8.37
N ASN A 213 -25.69 12.64 7.49
CA ASN A 213 -24.94 13.85 7.10
C ASN A 213 -24.60 14.71 8.31
N THR A 214 -25.60 14.94 9.17
CA THR A 214 -25.41 15.74 10.38
C THR A 214 -24.42 15.07 11.34
N LEU A 215 -24.50 13.75 11.50
CA LEU A 215 -23.59 13.00 12.37
C LEU A 215 -22.16 13.02 11.83
N MET A 216 -21.96 12.75 10.53
CA MET A 216 -20.64 12.73 9.91
C MET A 216 -19.99 14.12 9.89
N LYS A 217 -20.77 15.17 9.64
CA LYS A 217 -20.30 16.55 9.73
C LYS A 217 -19.83 16.90 11.14
N LYS A 218 -20.62 16.57 12.17
CA LYS A 218 -20.23 16.76 13.58
C LYS A 218 -18.99 15.94 13.98
N TYR A 219 -18.87 14.71 13.47
CA TYR A 219 -17.70 13.88 13.71
C TYR A 219 -16.43 14.52 13.15
N LYS A 220 -16.49 14.98 11.89
CA LYS A 220 -15.39 15.66 11.22
C LYS A 220 -15.03 16.98 11.89
N GLU A 221 -16.03 17.79 12.27
CA GLU A 221 -15.84 19.02 13.04
C GLU A 221 -15.15 18.76 14.39
N ASN A 222 -15.54 17.69 15.09
CA ASN A 222 -14.90 17.29 16.35
C ASN A 222 -13.46 16.79 16.17
N GLU A 223 -13.20 16.04 15.09
CA GLU A 223 -11.87 15.55 14.74
C GLU A 223 -10.92 16.70 14.40
N GLU A 224 -11.36 17.63 13.55
CA GLU A 224 -10.62 18.85 13.21
C GLU A 224 -10.39 19.72 14.46
N ALA A 225 -11.40 19.90 15.31
CA ALA A 225 -11.26 20.63 16.57
C ALA A 225 -10.23 19.99 17.51
N LYS A 226 -10.21 18.65 17.59
CA LYS A 226 -9.20 17.90 18.37
C LYS A 226 -7.81 18.10 17.80
N GLU A 227 -7.64 18.01 16.47
CA GLU A 227 -6.34 18.20 15.82
C GLU A 227 -5.82 19.63 16.01
N VAL A 228 -6.69 20.64 15.87
CA VAL A 228 -6.35 22.05 16.13
C VAL A 228 -5.94 22.24 17.59
N PHE A 229 -6.68 21.66 18.53
CA PHE A 229 -6.34 21.72 19.95
C PHE A 229 -4.98 21.06 20.27
N GLU A 230 -4.70 19.90 19.66
CA GLU A 230 -3.40 19.22 19.79
C GLU A 230 -2.26 20.03 19.17
N ARG A 231 -2.49 20.65 18.00
CA ARG A 231 -1.54 21.53 17.32
C ARG A 231 -1.25 22.78 18.16
N GLU A 232 -2.27 23.40 18.74
CA GLU A 232 -2.10 24.53 19.66
C GLU A 232 -1.34 24.13 20.92
N LYS A 233 -1.64 22.97 21.51
CA LYS A 233 -0.91 22.44 22.67
C LYS A 233 0.56 22.19 22.34
N ARG A 234 0.85 21.59 21.19
CA ARG A 234 2.22 21.35 20.70
C ARG A 234 2.98 22.65 20.47
N THR A 235 2.32 23.65 19.89
CA THR A 235 2.90 24.97 19.63
C THR A 235 3.18 25.72 20.93
N LYS A 236 2.26 25.67 21.90
CA LYS A 236 2.45 26.25 23.25
C LYS A 236 3.60 25.58 24.00
N MET A 237 3.72 24.24 23.93
CA MET A 237 4.83 23.50 24.57
C MET A 237 6.20 23.79 23.93
N MET A 238 6.28 24.03 22.61
CA MET A 238 7.52 24.48 21.95
C MET A 238 7.85 25.95 22.22
N GLY A 239 6.85 26.79 22.51
CA GLY A 239 7.03 28.20 22.86
C GLY A 239 7.60 28.43 24.28
N THR A 240 7.37 27.52 25.22
CA THR A 240 7.87 27.62 26.62
C THR A 240 9.30 27.10 26.84
N SER A 241 9.93 26.44 25.86
CA SER A 241 11.32 25.94 25.98
C SER A 241 12.41 27.00 25.75
N LYS A 242 12.08 28.29 25.59
CA LYS A 242 13.04 29.41 25.46
C LYS A 242 13.08 30.33 26.69
N LYS A 243 13.12 29.78 27.91
CA LYS A 243 13.59 30.51 29.10
C LYS A 243 14.68 29.69 29.80
N PRO A 244 15.93 30.18 29.87
CA PRO A 244 16.99 29.49 30.60
C PRO A 244 16.78 29.67 32.10
N VAL A 245 16.65 28.55 32.82
CA VAL A 245 16.75 28.51 34.27
C VAL A 245 18.24 28.47 34.62
N VAL A 246 18.75 29.53 35.25
CA VAL A 246 20.04 29.54 35.96
C VAL A 246 19.76 29.12 37.40
N GLY A 247 20.44 28.05 37.85
CA GLY A 247 20.09 27.30 39.05
C GLY A 247 20.76 27.72 40.36
N ASN A 248 20.42 26.98 41.42
CA ASN A 248 21.35 26.51 42.44
C ASN A 248 20.75 25.33 43.24
N THR A 249 21.48 24.20 43.29
CA THR A 249 21.68 23.17 44.36
C THR A 249 20.45 22.65 45.17
N VAL A 250 20.18 21.35 45.36
CA VAL A 250 20.98 20.30 46.05
C VAL A 250 20.37 18.90 45.80
N GLU A 251 21.28 17.92 45.61
CA GLU A 251 21.32 16.46 45.86
C GLU A 251 20.16 15.45 45.69
N LEU A 252 20.62 14.27 45.25
CA LEU A 252 19.95 13.02 44.88
C LEU A 252 19.39 12.22 46.07
N THR A 253 18.32 11.45 45.85
CA THR A 253 18.20 10.06 46.35
C THR A 253 17.33 9.18 45.42
N SER A 254 18.02 8.23 44.76
CA SER A 254 17.72 6.79 44.61
C SER A 254 16.30 6.24 44.30
N SER A 255 16.24 5.55 43.16
CA SER A 255 15.71 4.17 42.97
C SER A 255 14.25 3.92 42.51
N GLU A 256 14.18 3.46 41.25
CA GLU A 256 13.48 2.28 40.70
C GLU A 256 11.99 1.96 40.97
N ASN A 257 11.27 1.84 39.83
CA ASN A 257 10.20 0.89 39.44
C ASN A 257 9.01 0.58 40.39
N SER A 258 7.79 0.84 39.91
CA SER A 258 6.81 -0.20 39.55
C SER A 258 5.46 0.36 39.07
N VAL A 259 4.77 -0.52 38.35
CA VAL A 259 3.53 -0.45 37.58
C VAL A 259 2.25 -0.25 38.41
N VAL A 260 1.21 0.30 37.74
CA VAL A 260 -0.26 0.09 37.92
C VAL A 260 -1.06 1.03 38.85
N GLU A 261 -2.26 1.36 38.32
CA GLU A 261 -3.49 1.89 38.95
C GLU A 261 -3.61 3.39 39.24
N GLN A 262 -4.47 4.06 38.46
CA GLN A 262 -5.57 4.87 39.02
C GLN A 262 -6.62 5.23 37.95
N THR A 263 -7.43 4.25 37.58
CA THR A 263 -8.82 4.45 37.16
C THR A 263 -9.67 4.77 38.41
N ALA A 264 -9.56 5.98 38.96
CA ALA A 264 -10.38 6.36 40.13
C ALA A 264 -10.53 7.90 40.34
N GLY A 265 -10.44 8.71 39.29
CA GLY A 265 -10.47 10.18 39.43
C GLY A 265 -11.70 10.91 38.86
N MET A 266 -12.55 10.28 38.04
CA MET A 266 -13.61 11.00 37.29
C MET A 266 -14.98 11.03 37.98
N PHE A 267 -15.12 10.56 39.22
CA PHE A 267 -16.38 10.56 39.97
C PHE A 267 -16.23 11.09 41.41
N SER A 268 -15.70 12.30 41.60
CA SER A 268 -15.99 13.09 42.79
C SER A 268 -16.00 14.58 42.46
N GLY A 269 -17.08 15.24 42.84
CA GLY A 269 -17.51 16.51 42.28
C GLY A 269 -16.75 17.75 42.75
N SER A 270 -16.76 18.75 41.87
CA SER A 270 -16.69 20.16 42.19
C SER A 270 -17.26 20.96 41.01
N GLY A 271 -18.56 21.28 41.06
CA GLY A 271 -19.03 22.57 40.54
C GLY A 271 -18.80 23.64 41.62
N PRO A 272 -18.94 24.96 41.37
CA PRO A 272 -19.61 25.64 40.26
C PRO A 272 -18.81 26.86 39.76
N ALA A 273 -17.93 26.70 38.77
CA ALA A 273 -17.19 27.85 38.19
C ALA A 273 -17.89 28.45 36.97
N ASP A 274 -18.58 27.64 36.17
CA ASP A 274 -19.16 28.10 34.88
C ASP A 274 -20.49 28.85 35.00
N LEU A 275 -21.29 28.59 36.03
CA LEU A 275 -22.53 29.35 36.29
C LEU A 275 -22.27 30.77 36.83
N ALA A 276 -21.11 31.00 37.46
CA ALA A 276 -20.72 32.30 38.00
C ALA A 276 -20.18 33.25 36.92
N MET A 277 -19.59 32.71 35.84
CA MET A 277 -19.18 33.53 34.68
C MET A 277 -20.36 33.95 33.82
N ALA A 278 -21.39 33.10 33.68
CA ALA A 278 -22.61 33.45 32.94
C ALA A 278 -23.40 34.61 33.58
N ARG A 279 -23.52 34.65 34.91
CA ARG A 279 -24.22 35.75 35.62
C ARG A 279 -23.46 37.08 35.64
N LYS A 280 -22.16 37.07 35.36
CA LYS A 280 -21.34 38.30 35.28
C LYS A 280 -21.45 38.99 33.92
N MET A 281 -21.91 38.28 32.88
CA MET A 281 -22.09 38.85 31.54
C MET A 281 -23.47 39.53 31.37
N GLU A 282 -24.52 39.09 32.05
CA GLU A 282 -25.84 39.75 31.99
C GLU A 282 -25.89 41.11 32.70
N ASN A 283 -25.19 41.29 33.83
CA ASN A 283 -25.20 42.55 34.58
C ASN A 283 -24.35 43.69 33.97
N ASN A 284 -23.69 43.46 32.83
CA ASN A 284 -22.88 44.46 32.13
C ASN A 284 -23.52 44.94 30.81
N MET A 285 -24.77 44.55 30.55
CA MET A 285 -25.58 45.05 29.44
C MET A 285 -26.90 45.65 29.97
N ASP A 286 -26.79 46.74 30.73
CA ASP A 286 -27.84 47.75 30.94
C ASP A 286 -27.18 49.12 31.20
#